data_AF-A0A2D5VSQ3-F1
#
_entry.id   AF-A0A2D5VSQ3-F1
#
_cell.length_a   1.000
_cell.length_b   1.000
_cell.length_c   1.000
_cell.angle_alpha   90.00
_cell.angle_beta   90.00
_cell.angle_gamma   90.00
#
_symmetry.space_group_name_H-M   'P 1'
#
loop_
_entity.id
_entity.type
_entity.pdbx_description
1 polymer ?
#
loop_
_entity_poly.entity_id
_entity_poly.type
_entity_poly.pdbx_seq_one_letter_code
_entity_poly.pdbx_strand_id
1 'polypeptide(L)'
;MSARSLLLDRPFAVGFSASALLLLAACSASSPEPEVQASPAPASPLVRERLAAPAAAEVHAEASHKRLANLAYVPAPLADALPPGYRDESREQYQAYADNPVFAVVETPVSTFSIDVDTGSYANVRRFLNGGKLPPKDAVRLEELVNYFPYAYPLPQGDAPFGVSTELAVTPWNPQTRLLRIAIKASDRSVDELPPANLVFLVDVSGSMHRREGLPMVQGTLKLLVEQLRPQDRVSLVTYAGDSQVVLDSTPGSDK
;
A
#
# COMPACT_ATOMS: atom_id res chain seq x y z
N MET A 1 -54.92 -50.03 -30.55
CA MET A 1 -54.43 -48.89 -31.37
C MET A 1 -52.95 -48.73 -31.06
N SER A 2 -52.08 -49.49 -31.73
CA SER A 2 -51.31 -49.12 -32.95
C SER A 2 -50.18 -48.13 -32.60
N ALA A 3 -48.95 -48.59 -32.38
CA ALA A 3 -47.87 -48.89 -33.37
C ALA A 3 -46.87 -47.71 -33.43
N ARG A 4 -45.66 -47.87 -32.86
CA ARG A 4 -44.40 -48.32 -33.49
C ARG A 4 -43.68 -47.24 -34.32
N SER A 5 -42.42 -47.07 -33.89
CA SER A 5 -41.31 -46.38 -34.55
C SER A 5 -41.08 -46.84 -36.00
N LEU A 6 -40.76 -45.87 -36.88
CA LEU A 6 -40.14 -46.02 -38.19
C LEU A 6 -39.10 -44.89 -38.29
N LEU A 7 -37.80 -45.15 -38.16
CA LEU A 7 -36.87 -45.59 -39.22
C LEU A 7 -36.89 -44.66 -40.44
N LEU A 8 -35.83 -43.85 -40.56
CA LEU A 8 -35.33 -43.38 -41.84
C LEU A 8 -33.87 -43.81 -41.95
N ASP A 9 -33.65 -44.84 -42.77
CA ASP A 9 -32.35 -45.33 -43.22
C ASP A 9 -31.76 -44.40 -44.30
N ARG A 10 -30.48 -44.02 -44.12
CA ARG A 10 -29.27 -44.11 -44.99
C ARG A 10 -29.43 -44.03 -46.54
N PRO A 11 -28.42 -43.71 -47.40
CA PRO A 11 -26.97 -44.03 -47.24
C PRO A 11 -25.92 -43.17 -48.04
N PHE A 12 -24.63 -43.57 -47.96
CA PHE A 12 -23.49 -43.32 -48.88
C PHE A 12 -22.99 -41.85 -49.06
N ALA A 13 -21.70 -41.52 -49.17
CA ALA A 13 -20.48 -42.27 -49.43
C ALA A 13 -19.26 -41.35 -49.20
N VAL A 14 -18.11 -41.96 -48.84
CA VAL A 14 -16.75 -41.69 -49.38
C VAL A 14 -16.32 -40.21 -49.42
N GLY A 15 -15.43 -39.72 -48.55
CA GLY A 15 -14.04 -40.15 -48.45
C GLY A 15 -13.14 -39.16 -49.18
N PHE A 16 -12.23 -38.48 -48.48
CA PHE A 16 -10.89 -38.20 -49.00
C PHE A 16 -9.99 -37.76 -47.84
N SER A 17 -9.05 -38.63 -47.52
CA SER A 17 -7.86 -38.36 -46.74
C SER A 17 -7.01 -37.32 -47.47
N ALA A 18 -6.60 -36.26 -46.79
CA ALA A 18 -5.49 -35.42 -47.24
C ALA A 18 -4.61 -35.10 -46.04
N SER A 19 -3.74 -36.07 -45.76
CA SER A 19 -2.49 -35.85 -45.06
C SER A 19 -1.67 -34.81 -45.83
N ALA A 20 -1.34 -33.69 -45.18
CA ALA A 20 -0.31 -32.78 -45.66
C ALA A 20 0.80 -32.73 -44.59
N LEU A 21 1.71 -33.71 -44.67
CA LEU A 21 3.08 -33.55 -44.19
C LEU A 21 3.79 -32.60 -45.15
N LEU A 22 4.29 -31.46 -44.67
CA LEU A 22 5.31 -30.67 -45.36
C LEU A 22 6.37 -30.20 -44.36
N LEU A 23 7.44 -30.99 -44.40
CA LEU A 23 8.86 -30.80 -44.08
C LEU A 23 9.35 -29.45 -43.54
N LEU A 24 10.17 -29.60 -42.49
CA LEU A 24 11.23 -28.73 -42.01
C LEU A 24 11.99 -27.99 -43.12
N ALA A 25 12.08 -26.68 -43.00
CA ALA A 25 13.21 -25.89 -43.46
C ALA A 25 13.79 -25.13 -42.26
N ALA A 26 14.89 -25.67 -41.73
CA ALA A 26 15.82 -24.94 -40.89
C ALA A 26 16.47 -23.84 -41.74
N CYS A 27 16.32 -22.59 -41.32
CA CYS A 27 17.20 -21.51 -41.73
C CYS A 27 17.53 -20.68 -40.49
N SER A 28 18.70 -20.97 -39.93
CA SER A 28 19.44 -20.09 -39.04
C SER A 28 19.71 -18.78 -39.78
N ALA A 29 19.11 -17.69 -39.29
CA ALA A 29 19.52 -16.34 -39.63
C ALA A 29 19.70 -15.58 -38.32
N SER A 30 20.91 -15.68 -37.76
CA SER A 30 21.40 -14.72 -36.78
C SER A 30 21.38 -13.34 -37.42
N SER A 31 20.41 -12.51 -37.06
CA SER A 31 20.51 -11.07 -37.26
C SER A 31 21.20 -10.50 -36.02
N PRO A 32 22.29 -9.73 -36.17
CA PRO A 32 22.89 -9.04 -35.03
C PRO A 32 21.89 -8.01 -34.51
N GLU A 33 21.60 -8.10 -33.22
CA GLU A 33 20.93 -7.07 -32.44
C GLU A 33 21.71 -5.75 -32.61
N PRO A 34 21.05 -4.60 -32.81
CA PRO A 34 21.77 -3.33 -32.83
C PRO A 34 22.36 -3.11 -31.43
N GLU A 35 23.69 -3.14 -31.34
CA GLU A 35 24.44 -2.66 -30.19
C GLU A 35 24.00 -1.21 -29.90
N VAL A 36 23.14 -1.05 -28.90
CA VAL A 36 22.99 0.24 -28.23
C VAL A 36 24.30 0.46 -27.50
N GLN A 37 25.21 1.20 -28.14
CA GLN A 37 26.38 1.77 -27.48
C GLN A 37 25.88 2.67 -26.35
N ALA A 38 25.85 2.12 -25.14
CA ALA A 38 25.75 2.90 -23.92
C ALA A 38 27.05 3.70 -23.78
N SER A 39 27.04 4.93 -24.32
CA SER A 39 28.04 5.92 -23.97
C SER A 39 27.93 6.16 -22.46
N PRO A 40 29.00 5.98 -21.66
CA PRO A 40 28.93 6.26 -20.23
C PRO A 40 28.74 7.77 -20.06
N ALA A 41 27.58 8.17 -19.56
CA ALA A 41 27.39 9.51 -19.03
C ALA A 41 28.40 9.74 -17.89
N PRO A 42 29.04 10.91 -17.79
CA PRO A 42 30.01 11.16 -16.74
C PRO A 42 29.31 11.10 -15.38
N ALA A 43 29.79 10.21 -14.52
CA ALA A 43 29.40 10.18 -13.11
C ALA A 43 29.75 11.52 -12.45
N SER A 44 28.79 12.10 -11.74
CA SER A 44 29.00 13.30 -10.92
C SER A 44 30.13 13.05 -9.91
N PRO A 45 31.06 14.00 -9.66
CA PRO A 45 32.31 13.73 -8.93
C PRO A 45 32.13 13.48 -7.42
N LEU A 46 30.90 13.50 -6.89
CA LEU A 46 30.66 13.69 -5.46
C LEU A 46 30.65 12.41 -4.60
N VAL A 47 30.94 11.23 -5.14
CA VAL A 47 30.75 9.97 -4.39
C VAL A 47 32.04 9.18 -4.14
N ARG A 48 33.21 9.58 -4.66
CA ARG A 48 34.43 8.74 -4.55
C ARG A 48 35.43 9.11 -3.45
N GLU A 49 35.18 10.12 -2.63
CA GLU A 49 36.17 10.55 -1.65
C GLU A 49 35.61 10.58 -0.23
N ARG A 50 35.54 9.40 0.41
CA ARG A 50 35.55 9.23 1.88
C ARG A 50 35.66 7.75 2.29
N LEU A 51 36.76 7.12 1.89
CA LEU A 51 37.29 5.92 2.55
C LEU A 51 38.81 6.10 2.71
N ALA A 52 39.20 6.99 3.61
CA ALA A 52 40.56 7.06 4.14
C ALA A 52 40.50 7.70 5.53
N ALA A 53 40.84 6.94 6.55
CA ALA A 53 41.10 7.45 7.90
C ALA A 53 42.50 8.08 7.93
N PRO A 54 42.69 9.28 8.51
CA PRO A 54 44.03 9.74 8.84
C PRO A 54 44.41 9.39 10.27
N ALA A 55 45.62 8.87 10.38
CA ALA A 55 46.36 8.60 11.60
C ALA A 55 46.70 9.89 12.36
N ALA A 56 47.00 9.70 13.64
CA ALA A 56 47.33 10.72 14.63
C ALA A 56 48.48 11.66 14.20
N ALA A 57 48.27 12.96 14.44
CA ALA A 57 49.33 13.96 14.55
C ALA A 57 48.96 14.95 15.66
N GLU A 58 49.73 14.93 16.75
CA GLU A 58 49.73 15.96 17.80
C GLU A 58 50.40 17.23 17.28
N VAL A 59 49.77 18.41 17.48
CA VAL A 59 50.49 19.70 17.50
C VAL A 59 49.84 20.66 18.51
N HIS A 60 50.64 20.95 19.54
CA HIS A 60 50.81 22.18 20.34
C HIS A 60 49.68 23.21 20.49
N ALA A 61 49.41 23.49 21.76
CA ALA A 61 48.67 24.63 22.28
C ALA A 61 49.36 25.97 22.00
N GLU A 62 48.63 26.95 21.47
CA GLU A 62 48.75 28.33 21.93
C GLU A 62 47.50 29.17 21.59
N ALA A 63 47.29 30.17 22.44
CA ALA A 63 46.07 30.92 22.68
C ALA A 63 45.39 31.59 21.47
N SER A 64 44.08 31.40 21.36
CA SER A 64 43.16 32.43 20.84
C SER A 64 41.82 32.37 21.59
N HIS A 65 41.86 32.79 22.86
CA HIS A 65 40.68 33.21 23.59
C HIS A 65 40.09 34.46 22.90
N LYS A 66 39.09 34.28 22.02
CA LYS A 66 37.93 35.17 21.90
C LYS A 66 37.00 34.75 20.75
N ARG A 67 35.74 34.55 21.14
CA ARG A 67 34.49 34.55 20.33
C ARG A 67 34.16 33.29 19.54
N LEU A 68 33.49 32.36 20.22
CA LEU A 68 32.30 31.66 19.70
C LEU A 68 31.47 31.05 20.85
N ALA A 69 31.18 31.87 21.86
CA ALA A 69 30.08 31.61 22.78
C ALA A 69 28.81 32.20 22.17
N ASN A 70 28.13 31.40 21.34
CA ASN A 70 26.69 31.45 21.05
C ASN A 70 26.37 30.50 19.88
N LEU A 71 26.60 29.20 20.07
CA LEU A 71 25.71 28.22 19.48
C LEU A 71 24.55 28.09 20.47
N ALA A 72 23.51 28.87 20.21
CA ALA A 72 22.22 28.68 20.86
C ALA A 72 21.83 27.22 20.64
N TYR A 73 21.90 26.45 21.72
CA TYR A 73 21.19 25.19 21.85
C TYR A 73 19.74 25.50 21.49
N VAL A 74 19.31 25.09 20.30
CA VAL A 74 17.89 25.07 19.97
C VAL A 74 17.32 23.98 20.86
N PRO A 75 16.54 24.31 21.90
CA PRO A 75 15.90 23.24 22.66
C PRO A 75 15.02 22.48 21.67
N ALA A 76 15.14 21.16 21.67
CA ALA A 76 14.12 20.30 21.09
C ALA A 76 12.75 20.82 21.56
N PRO A 77 11.70 20.82 20.71
CA PRO A 77 10.38 21.27 21.12
C PRO A 77 10.06 20.58 22.44
N LEU A 78 9.77 21.40 23.45
CA LEU A 78 9.40 20.98 24.79
C LEU A 78 8.45 19.79 24.62
N ALA A 79 8.93 18.58 24.90
CA ALA A 79 8.06 17.44 25.03
C ALA A 79 7.04 17.87 26.07
N ASP A 80 5.76 17.97 25.66
CA ASP A 80 4.65 18.22 26.58
C ASP A 80 4.95 17.44 27.86
N ALA A 81 5.14 18.17 28.96
CA ALA A 81 5.51 17.56 30.22
C ALA A 81 4.40 16.57 30.58
N LEU A 82 4.65 15.29 30.31
CA LEU A 82 3.67 14.24 30.49
C LEU A 82 3.23 14.29 31.95
N PRO A 83 1.91 14.28 32.24
CA PRO A 83 1.42 14.31 33.61
C PRO A 83 2.10 13.21 34.44
N PRO A 84 2.43 13.46 35.71
CA PRO A 84 2.97 12.43 36.59
C PRO A 84 2.02 11.22 36.59
N GLY A 85 2.48 10.07 36.10
CA GLY A 85 1.67 8.85 35.97
C GLY A 85 1.18 8.52 34.56
N TYR A 86 1.53 9.29 33.52
CA TYR A 86 1.29 8.89 32.13
C TYR A 86 2.08 7.61 31.82
N ARG A 87 1.37 6.50 31.68
CA ARG A 87 1.92 5.24 31.17
C ARG A 87 1.41 5.04 29.75
N ASP A 88 2.33 5.13 28.80
CA ASP A 88 2.07 4.73 27.41
C ASP A 88 2.09 3.20 27.32
N GLU A 89 1.04 2.58 27.84
CA GLU A 89 0.84 1.13 27.74
C GLU A 89 0.27 0.86 26.34
N SER A 90 1.04 0.16 25.50
CA SER A 90 0.56 -0.25 24.19
C SER A 90 -0.59 -1.26 24.37
N ARG A 91 -1.79 -0.84 23.98
CA ARG A 91 -3.00 -1.69 23.95
C ARG A 91 -3.33 -2.20 22.56
N GLU A 92 -2.37 -2.09 21.65
CA GLU A 92 -2.54 -2.50 20.26
C GLU A 92 -2.50 -4.02 20.18
N GLN A 93 -3.55 -4.58 19.58
CA GLN A 93 -3.65 -6.01 19.35
C GLN A 93 -3.36 -6.30 17.89
N TYR A 94 -2.40 -7.20 17.68
CA TYR A 94 -2.01 -7.65 16.35
C TYR A 94 -2.45 -9.08 16.16
N GLN A 95 -3.11 -9.34 15.02
CA GLN A 95 -3.46 -10.70 14.65
C GLN A 95 -2.19 -11.43 14.19
N ALA A 96 -1.99 -12.65 14.69
CA ALA A 96 -0.94 -13.52 14.19
C ALA A 96 -1.31 -14.00 12.77
N TYR A 97 -0.40 -13.81 11.82
CA TYR A 97 -0.58 -14.28 10.44
C TYR A 97 0.25 -15.54 10.20
N ALA A 98 -0.37 -16.51 9.52
CA ALA A 98 0.35 -17.65 8.99
C ALA A 98 0.98 -17.27 7.65
N ASP A 99 2.19 -17.77 7.40
CA ASP A 99 2.85 -17.59 6.10
C ASP A 99 2.01 -18.26 4.99
N ASN A 100 1.91 -17.60 3.83
CA ASN A 100 1.18 -18.14 2.70
C ASN A 100 2.00 -19.27 2.05
N PRO A 101 1.53 -20.54 2.05
CA PRO A 101 2.32 -21.64 1.54
C PRO A 101 2.34 -21.65 0.01
N VAL A 102 3.23 -22.48 -0.55
CA VAL A 102 3.26 -22.75 -1.98
C VAL A 102 2.26 -23.86 -2.30
N PHE A 103 1.42 -23.64 -3.31
CA PHE A 103 0.43 -24.60 -3.78
C PHE A 103 0.84 -25.21 -5.12
N ALA A 104 0.59 -26.51 -5.28
CA ALA A 104 0.71 -27.18 -6.58
C ALA A 104 -0.52 -26.84 -7.44
N VAL A 105 -0.28 -26.26 -8.63
CA VAL A 105 -1.37 -25.81 -9.53
C VAL A 105 -2.27 -26.96 -9.97
N VAL A 106 -1.74 -28.19 -10.08
CA VAL A 106 -2.52 -29.38 -10.43
C VAL A 106 -3.57 -29.73 -9.36
N GLU A 107 -3.31 -29.37 -8.10
CA GLU A 107 -4.22 -29.63 -6.97
C GLU A 107 -5.11 -28.41 -6.69
N THR A 108 -4.55 -27.20 -6.75
CA THR A 108 -5.25 -25.94 -6.46
C THR A 108 -5.04 -24.94 -7.60
N PRO A 109 -5.82 -25.05 -8.69
CA PRO A 109 -5.62 -24.23 -9.89
C PRO A 109 -6.22 -22.81 -9.79
N VAL A 110 -6.86 -22.47 -8.67
CA VAL A 110 -7.57 -21.19 -8.49
C VAL A 110 -6.91 -20.41 -7.35
N SER A 111 -6.51 -19.18 -7.64
CA SER A 111 -6.06 -18.20 -6.64
C SER A 111 -7.15 -17.15 -6.43
N THR A 112 -7.38 -16.78 -5.17
CA THR A 112 -8.31 -15.72 -4.80
C THR A 112 -7.58 -14.70 -3.94
N PHE A 113 -7.95 -13.43 -4.07
CA PHE A 113 -7.44 -12.34 -3.26
C PHE A 113 -8.57 -11.35 -3.00
N SER A 114 -8.49 -10.66 -1.87
CA SER A 114 -9.45 -9.60 -1.55
C SER A 114 -9.19 -8.38 -2.42
N ILE A 115 -10.26 -7.66 -2.77
CA ILE A 115 -10.15 -6.33 -3.37
C ILE A 115 -10.02 -5.23 -2.30
N ASP A 116 -10.26 -5.57 -1.04
CA ASP A 116 -10.11 -4.63 0.07
C ASP A 116 -8.63 -4.30 0.28
N VAL A 117 -8.35 -3.01 0.51
CA VAL A 117 -6.99 -2.49 0.64
C VAL A 117 -6.85 -1.77 1.96
N ASP A 118 -6.16 -2.42 2.90
CA ASP A 118 -5.72 -1.79 4.14
C ASP A 118 -4.36 -1.10 3.93
N THR A 119 -4.14 0.01 4.63
CA THR A 119 -2.89 0.79 4.60
C THR A 119 -2.37 1.18 5.99
N GLY A 120 -3.02 0.70 7.04
CA GLY A 120 -2.75 1.09 8.43
C GLY A 120 -1.40 0.58 8.96
N SER A 121 -0.99 -0.62 8.54
CA SER A 121 0.26 -1.26 8.94
C SER A 121 1.47 -0.43 8.57
N TYR A 122 1.54 0.11 7.35
CA TYR A 122 2.67 0.98 6.97
C TYR A 122 2.74 2.24 7.85
N ALA A 123 1.59 2.90 8.10
CA ALA A 123 1.54 4.08 8.95
C ALA A 123 2.02 3.78 10.38
N ASN A 124 1.64 2.61 10.90
CA ASN A 124 2.05 2.14 12.22
C ASN A 124 3.54 1.77 12.28
N VAL A 125 4.05 1.04 11.28
CA VAL A 125 5.47 0.73 11.12
C VAL A 125 6.29 2.02 11.08
N ARG A 126 5.87 3.00 10.28
CA ARG A 126 6.51 4.33 10.22
C ARG A 126 6.52 5.02 11.58
N ARG A 127 5.43 4.95 12.35
CA ARG A 127 5.36 5.51 13.71
C ARG A 127 6.40 4.88 14.64
N PHE A 128 6.52 3.55 14.66
CA PHE A 128 7.54 2.86 15.46
C PHE A 128 8.95 3.28 15.08
N LEU A 129 9.26 3.25 13.77
CA LEU A 129 10.58 3.59 13.25
C LEU A 129 10.96 5.05 13.53
N ASN A 130 10.03 5.99 13.36
CA ASN A 130 10.24 7.40 13.72
C ASN A 130 10.44 7.61 15.22
N GLY A 131 9.87 6.73 16.05
CA GLY A 131 10.10 6.68 17.49
C GLY A 131 11.38 5.95 17.90
N GLY A 132 12.22 5.51 16.95
CA GLY A 132 13.46 4.77 17.23
C GLY A 132 13.23 3.36 17.78
N LYS A 133 12.05 2.78 17.57
CA LYS A 133 11.67 1.44 18.03
C LYS A 133 11.40 0.53 16.84
N LEU A 134 11.72 -0.75 16.96
CA LEU A 134 11.28 -1.75 15.99
C LEU A 134 9.78 -2.03 16.19
N PRO A 135 9.00 -2.15 15.09
CA PRO A 135 7.61 -2.58 15.20
C PRO A 135 7.56 -4.06 15.64
N PRO A 136 6.51 -4.47 16.38
CA PRO A 136 6.21 -5.88 16.56
C PRO A 136 6.12 -6.61 15.22
N LYS A 137 6.49 -7.89 15.16
CA LYS A 137 6.44 -8.69 13.92
C LYS A 137 5.05 -8.62 13.28
N ASP A 138 4.01 -8.85 14.07
CA ASP A 138 2.62 -8.92 13.60
C ASP A 138 2.02 -7.54 13.27
N ALA A 139 2.75 -6.46 13.53
CA ALA A 139 2.40 -5.11 13.07
C ALA A 139 2.75 -4.88 11.59
N VAL A 140 3.61 -5.75 11.02
CA VAL A 140 4.09 -5.65 9.63
C VAL A 140 3.24 -6.56 8.74
N ARG A 141 2.25 -5.98 8.04
CA ARG A 141 1.42 -6.67 7.05
C ARG A 141 1.94 -6.37 5.66
N LEU A 142 2.54 -7.37 5.02
CA LEU A 142 3.29 -7.20 3.77
C LEU A 142 2.42 -6.59 2.66
N GLU A 143 1.19 -7.05 2.54
CA GLU A 143 0.20 -6.56 1.59
C GLU A 143 -0.10 -5.07 1.78
N GLU A 144 -0.25 -4.61 3.01
CA GLU A 144 -0.52 -3.20 3.31
C GLU A 144 0.72 -2.32 3.09
N LEU A 145 1.92 -2.85 3.32
CA LEU A 145 3.17 -2.15 3.05
C LEU A 145 3.34 -1.89 1.56
N VAL A 146 3.02 -2.88 0.73
CA VAL A 146 3.07 -2.75 -0.74
C VAL A 146 1.95 -1.83 -1.22
N ASN A 147 0.73 -1.98 -0.70
CA ASN A 147 -0.44 -1.23 -1.17
C ASN A 147 -0.53 0.21 -0.63
N TYR A 148 0.29 0.60 0.36
CA TYR A 148 0.27 1.94 0.95
C TYR A 148 0.50 3.06 -0.07
N PHE A 149 1.32 2.81 -1.09
CA PHE A 149 1.74 3.85 -2.02
C PHE A 149 0.76 4.04 -3.17
N PRO A 150 0.53 5.29 -3.61
CA PRO A 150 -0.23 5.53 -4.82
C PRO A 150 0.60 5.10 -6.03
N TYR A 151 0.01 4.27 -6.89
CA TYR A 151 0.60 3.84 -8.16
C TYR A 151 -0.21 4.40 -9.33
N ALA A 152 0.49 4.79 -10.40
CA ALA A 152 -0.09 5.33 -11.62
C ALA A 152 -0.61 4.21 -12.54
N TYR A 153 -1.59 3.44 -12.07
CA TYR A 153 -2.25 2.41 -12.88
C TYR A 153 -3.21 3.04 -13.89
N PRO A 154 -3.37 2.44 -15.08
CA PRO A 154 -4.33 2.92 -16.05
C PRO A 154 -5.76 2.83 -15.50
N LEU A 155 -6.55 3.87 -15.76
CA LEU A 155 -7.97 3.88 -15.47
C LEU A 155 -8.73 2.92 -16.41
N PRO A 156 -9.89 2.39 -15.98
CA PRO A 156 -10.76 1.63 -16.88
C PRO A 156 -11.17 2.46 -18.11
N GLN A 157 -11.41 1.77 -19.22
CA GLN A 157 -11.94 2.35 -20.45
C GLN A 157 -13.42 1.98 -20.63
N GLY A 158 -14.19 2.87 -21.25
CA GLY A 158 -15.63 2.67 -21.48
C GLY A 158 -16.41 2.51 -20.18
N ASP A 159 -17.34 1.56 -20.16
CA ASP A 159 -18.26 1.34 -19.03
C ASP A 159 -17.73 0.34 -17.99
N ALA A 160 -16.46 -0.08 -18.08
CA ALA A 160 -15.87 -1.00 -17.11
C ALA A 160 -15.72 -0.33 -15.73
N PRO A 161 -16.13 -0.99 -14.62
CA PRO A 161 -16.05 -0.40 -13.29
C PRO A 161 -14.61 -0.30 -12.75
N PHE A 162 -13.69 -1.12 -13.28
CA PHE A 162 -12.28 -1.11 -12.90
C PHE A 162 -11.39 -1.58 -14.06
N GLY A 163 -10.19 -1.03 -14.13
CA GLY A 163 -9.10 -1.48 -15.00
C GLY A 163 -8.26 -2.54 -14.29
N VAL A 164 -7.75 -3.51 -15.05
CA VAL A 164 -6.83 -4.53 -14.56
C VAL A 164 -5.53 -4.43 -15.33
N SER A 165 -4.40 -4.45 -14.62
CA SER A 165 -3.06 -4.52 -15.23
C SER A 165 -2.24 -5.58 -14.54
N THR A 166 -1.40 -6.27 -15.31
CA THR A 166 -0.53 -7.32 -14.79
C THR A 166 0.91 -7.05 -15.19
N GLU A 167 1.82 -7.33 -14.26
CA GLU A 167 3.25 -7.22 -14.48
C GLU A 167 3.94 -8.46 -13.96
N LEU A 168 4.91 -8.96 -14.71
CA LEU A 168 5.78 -10.05 -14.28
C LEU A 168 7.21 -9.56 -14.12
N ALA A 169 7.84 -10.00 -13.05
CA ALA A 169 9.27 -9.84 -12.83
C ALA A 169 9.89 -11.18 -12.44
N VAL A 170 11.20 -11.34 -12.72
CA VAL A 170 11.98 -12.42 -12.10
C VAL A 170 12.08 -12.15 -10.61
N THR A 171 11.87 -13.18 -9.80
CA THR A 171 11.99 -13.04 -8.35
C THR A 171 13.44 -12.71 -7.96
N PRO A 172 13.69 -11.67 -7.16
CA PRO A 172 15.07 -11.25 -6.81
C PRO A 172 15.90 -12.32 -6.10
N TRP A 173 15.26 -13.25 -5.38
CA TRP A 173 15.92 -14.30 -4.60
C TRP A 173 15.86 -15.70 -5.24
N ASN A 174 15.16 -15.88 -6.37
CA ASN A 174 15.11 -17.15 -7.07
C ASN A 174 14.86 -16.94 -8.58
N PRO A 175 15.87 -17.11 -9.45
CA PRO A 175 15.73 -16.85 -10.89
C PRO A 175 14.77 -17.82 -11.61
N GLN A 176 14.45 -18.96 -10.99
CA GLN A 176 13.54 -19.97 -11.53
C GLN A 176 12.06 -19.65 -11.25
N THR A 177 11.76 -18.64 -10.44
CA THR A 177 10.39 -18.21 -10.16
C THR A 177 10.11 -16.82 -10.74
N ARG A 178 8.83 -16.43 -10.73
CA ARG A 178 8.37 -15.11 -11.16
C ARG A 178 7.47 -14.52 -10.08
N LEU A 179 7.51 -13.19 -9.94
CA LEU A 179 6.52 -12.42 -9.22
C LEU A 179 5.50 -11.88 -10.22
N LEU A 180 4.23 -12.16 -9.98
CA LEU A 180 3.11 -11.57 -10.70
C LEU A 180 2.49 -10.49 -9.81
N ARG A 181 2.44 -9.26 -10.30
CA ARG A 181 1.69 -8.17 -9.70
C ARG A 181 0.39 -7.99 -10.46
N ILE A 182 -0.73 -7.96 -9.74
CA ILE A 182 -2.05 -7.66 -10.29
C ILE A 182 -2.47 -6.32 -9.71
N ALA A 183 -2.71 -5.35 -10.58
CA ALA A 183 -3.18 -4.03 -10.23
C ALA A 183 -4.65 -3.89 -10.65
N ILE A 184 -5.48 -3.41 -9.74
CA ILE A 184 -6.88 -3.10 -9.98
C ILE A 184 -7.12 -1.63 -9.62
N LYS A 185 -7.70 -0.86 -10.54
CA LYS A 185 -7.99 0.56 -10.32
C LYS A 185 -9.41 0.86 -10.77
N ALA A 186 -10.24 1.38 -9.87
CA ALA A 186 -11.57 1.86 -10.21
C ALA A 186 -11.50 3.20 -10.97
N SER A 187 -12.59 3.55 -11.65
CA SER A 187 -12.74 4.87 -12.27
C SER A 187 -12.54 5.97 -11.22
N ASP A 188 -11.80 7.01 -11.59
CA ASP A 188 -11.59 8.18 -10.75
C ASP A 188 -12.79 9.12 -10.95
N ARG A 189 -13.82 8.96 -10.11
CA ARG A 189 -14.95 9.89 -10.08
C ARG A 189 -14.57 11.06 -9.19
N SER A 190 -14.87 12.27 -9.66
CA SER A 190 -14.64 13.46 -8.84
C SER A 190 -15.45 13.36 -7.54
N VAL A 191 -14.88 13.86 -6.45
CA VAL A 191 -15.59 13.91 -5.15
C VAL A 191 -16.91 14.69 -5.28
N ASP A 192 -16.98 15.65 -6.21
CA ASP A 192 -18.17 16.44 -6.50
C ASP A 192 -19.32 15.61 -7.13
N GLU A 193 -19.00 14.51 -7.82
CA GLU A 193 -19.99 13.60 -8.41
C GLU A 193 -20.55 12.58 -7.41
N LEU A 194 -19.98 12.48 -6.22
CA LEU A 194 -20.46 11.54 -5.21
C LEU A 194 -21.82 11.99 -4.66
N PRO A 195 -22.73 11.06 -4.32
CA PRO A 195 -23.96 11.42 -3.62
C PRO A 195 -23.65 12.09 -2.27
N PRO A 196 -24.56 12.91 -1.72
CA PRO A 196 -24.37 13.49 -0.38
C PRO A 196 -24.10 12.40 0.66
N ALA A 197 -23.06 12.59 1.46
CA ALA A 197 -22.68 11.66 2.52
C ALA A 197 -23.40 12.01 3.84
N ASN A 198 -23.73 10.99 4.63
CA ASN A 198 -24.19 11.17 6.01
C ASN A 198 -23.28 10.34 6.94
N LEU A 199 -22.37 11.03 7.63
CA LEU A 199 -21.32 10.42 8.44
C LEU A 199 -21.71 10.47 9.92
N VAL A 200 -21.87 9.31 10.54
CA VAL A 200 -22.17 9.20 11.98
C VAL A 200 -20.97 8.62 12.70
N PHE A 201 -20.33 9.42 13.55
CA PHE A 201 -19.19 9.00 14.35
C PHE A 201 -19.62 8.56 15.73
N LEU A 202 -19.27 7.33 16.11
CA LEU A 202 -19.37 6.85 17.48
C LEU A 202 -17.98 6.93 18.13
N VAL A 203 -17.84 7.78 19.14
CA VAL A 203 -16.55 8.11 19.78
C VAL A 203 -16.51 7.61 21.21
N ASP A 204 -15.53 6.75 21.50
CA ASP A 204 -15.22 6.31 22.86
C ASP A 204 -14.63 7.48 23.66
N VAL A 205 -15.26 7.81 24.80
CA VAL A 205 -14.77 8.85 25.74
C VAL A 205 -14.29 8.28 27.07
N SER A 206 -14.03 6.97 27.13
CA SER A 206 -13.55 6.29 28.34
C SER A 206 -12.19 6.81 28.79
N GLY A 207 -11.87 6.59 30.07
CA GLY A 207 -10.60 7.01 30.65
C GLY A 207 -9.35 6.52 29.89
N SER A 208 -9.47 5.40 29.17
CA SER A 208 -8.37 4.88 28.36
C SER A 208 -8.03 5.76 27.15
N MET A 209 -9.01 6.53 26.67
CA MET A 209 -8.87 7.41 25.51
C MET A 209 -8.18 8.74 25.88
N HIS A 210 -7.95 9.06 27.16
CA HIS A 210 -7.25 10.30 27.58
C HIS A 210 -5.74 10.32 27.28
N ARG A 211 -5.21 9.28 26.63
CA ARG A 211 -3.83 9.24 26.16
C ARG A 211 -3.61 10.11 24.92
N ARG A 212 -2.38 10.50 24.60
CA ARG A 212 -2.04 11.36 23.45
C ARG A 212 -2.52 10.77 22.12
N GLU A 213 -2.42 9.46 21.97
CA GLU A 213 -2.83 8.69 20.80
C GLU A 213 -4.33 8.31 20.82
N GLY A 214 -5.10 8.80 21.79
CA GLY A 214 -6.55 8.56 21.93
C GLY A 214 -7.38 9.76 21.45
N LEU A 215 -8.21 10.29 22.35
CA LEU A 215 -9.13 11.41 22.12
C LEU A 215 -8.49 12.63 21.43
N PRO A 216 -7.30 13.12 21.85
CA PRO A 216 -6.67 14.26 21.17
C PRO A 216 -6.41 14.01 19.68
N MET A 217 -5.98 12.79 19.32
CA MET A 217 -5.75 12.40 17.93
C MET A 217 -7.06 12.25 17.15
N VAL A 218 -8.11 11.70 17.79
CA VAL A 218 -9.46 11.60 17.21
C VAL A 218 -10.00 13.00 16.90
N GLN A 219 -9.89 13.95 17.83
CA GLN A 219 -10.30 15.34 17.62
C GLN A 219 -9.54 15.99 16.46
N GLY A 220 -8.22 15.79 16.37
CA GLY A 220 -7.42 16.29 15.25
C GLY A 220 -7.87 15.71 13.91
N THR A 221 -8.15 14.40 13.87
CA THR A 221 -8.60 13.70 12.67
C THR A 221 -9.99 14.18 12.23
N LEU A 222 -10.92 14.34 13.16
CA LEU A 222 -12.26 14.85 12.87
C LEU A 222 -12.24 16.28 12.34
N LYS A 223 -11.36 17.15 12.87
CA LYS A 223 -11.16 18.50 12.32
C LYS A 223 -10.71 18.47 10.87
N LEU A 224 -9.71 17.64 10.54
CA LEU A 224 -9.26 17.47 9.16
C LEU A 224 -10.36 16.92 8.25
N LEU A 225 -11.19 16.01 8.75
CA LEU A 225 -12.33 15.48 8.01
C LEU A 225 -13.38 16.54 7.72
N VAL A 226 -13.71 17.39 8.71
CA VAL A 226 -14.68 18.48 8.55
C VAL A 226 -14.25 19.41 7.41
N GLU A 227 -12.95 19.70 7.25
CA GLU A 227 -12.45 20.49 6.13
C GLU A 227 -12.76 19.89 4.75
N GLN A 228 -12.88 18.56 4.66
CA GLN A 228 -13.19 17.84 3.41
C GLN A 228 -14.69 17.69 3.13
N LEU A 229 -15.57 18.02 4.09
CA LEU A 229 -17.02 17.93 3.87
C LEU A 229 -17.50 18.93 2.84
N ARG A 230 -18.40 18.50 1.94
CA ARG A 230 -19.12 19.40 1.04
C ARG A 230 -20.34 20.01 1.75
N PRO A 231 -20.89 21.14 1.26
CA PRO A 231 -22.05 21.78 1.89
C PRO A 231 -23.27 20.85 2.08
N GLN A 232 -23.45 19.89 1.17
CA GLN A 232 -24.53 18.90 1.19
C GLN A 232 -24.26 17.69 2.09
N ASP A 233 -23.00 17.44 2.47
CA ASP A 233 -22.65 16.33 3.35
C ASP A 233 -23.11 16.64 4.78
N ARG A 234 -23.34 15.61 5.58
CA ARG A 234 -23.77 15.76 6.97
C ARG A 234 -22.88 14.96 7.91
N VAL A 235 -22.69 15.49 9.11
CA VAL A 235 -21.93 14.84 10.18
C VAL A 235 -22.75 14.81 11.47
N SER A 236 -22.67 13.70 12.20
CA SER A 236 -23.21 13.55 13.55
C SER A 236 -22.15 12.91 14.44
N LEU A 237 -22.19 13.25 15.73
CA LEU A 237 -21.27 12.69 16.72
C LEU A 237 -22.03 12.17 17.93
N VAL A 238 -21.80 10.90 18.22
CA VAL A 238 -22.33 10.19 19.38
C VAL A 238 -21.13 9.78 20.23
N THR A 239 -21.16 10.10 21.51
CA THR A 239 -20.15 9.62 22.46
C THR A 239 -20.66 8.39 23.18
N TYR A 240 -19.74 7.50 23.56
CA TYR A 240 -20.04 6.42 24.49
C TYR A 240 -18.95 6.28 25.57
N ALA A 241 -19.39 6.17 26.82
CA ALA A 241 -18.60 5.67 27.95
C ALA A 241 -19.56 5.42 29.12
N GLY A 242 -19.92 4.15 29.37
CA GLY A 242 -20.96 3.80 30.35
C GLY A 242 -22.38 4.07 29.83
N ASP A 243 -22.63 5.28 29.34
CA ASP A 243 -23.85 5.70 28.65
C ASP A 243 -23.54 6.20 27.23
N SER A 244 -24.56 6.31 26.38
CA SER A 244 -24.45 6.84 25.01
C SER A 244 -25.20 8.16 24.87
N GLN A 245 -24.57 9.16 24.27
CA GLN A 245 -25.15 10.49 24.11
C GLN A 245 -24.86 11.05 22.72
N VAL A 246 -25.88 11.62 22.06
CA VAL A 246 -25.68 12.47 20.88
C VAL A 246 -25.13 13.81 21.36
N VAL A 247 -23.92 14.16 20.93
CA VAL A 247 -23.26 15.43 21.29
C VAL A 247 -23.20 16.41 20.13
N LEU A 248 -23.38 15.90 18.90
CA LEU A 248 -23.61 16.70 17.71
C LEU A 248 -24.72 16.03 16.91
N ASP A 249 -25.86 16.73 16.79
CA ASP A 249 -26.95 16.32 15.90
C ASP A 249 -26.46 16.28 14.44
N SER A 250 -27.31 15.81 13.53
CA SER A 250 -26.96 15.85 12.11
C SER A 250 -26.79 17.29 11.65
N THR A 251 -25.54 17.70 11.42
CA THR A 251 -25.13 19.05 11.04
C THR A 251 -24.59 19.04 9.62
N PRO A 252 -25.05 19.93 8.72
CA PRO A 252 -24.56 20.01 7.36
C PRO A 252 -23.11 20.53 7.31
N GLY A 253 -22.34 20.08 6.32
CA GLY A 253 -20.96 20.54 6.08
C GLY A 253 -20.87 21.99 5.63
N SER A 254 -21.98 22.70 5.48
CA SER A 254 -22.03 24.16 5.34
C SER A 254 -21.86 24.91 6.68
N ASP A 255 -21.97 24.21 7.80
CA ASP A 255 -21.92 24.74 9.17
C ASP A 255 -20.69 24.17 9.90
N LYS A 256 -19.50 24.45 9.33
CA LYS A 256 -18.20 23.98 9.84
C LYS A 256 -17.65 24.85 10.96
#